data_AF-A0A517R696-F1
#
_entry.id   AF-A0A517R696-F1
#
_cell.length_a   1.000
_cell.length_b   1.000
_cell.length_c   1.000
_cell.angle_alpha   90.00
_cell.angle_beta   90.00
_cell.angle_gamma   90.00
#
_symmetry.space_group_name_H-M   'P 1'
#
loop_
_entity.id
_entity.type
_entity.pdbx_description
1 polymer ?
#
loop_
_entity_poly.entity_id
_entity_poly.type
_entity_poly.pdbx_seq_one_letter_code
_entity_poly.pdbx_strand_id
1 'polypeptide(L)'
;MDKAKIASLIRECEAEVNNGGFDQFFFNSAGDRTSEVISAIRAVGAEHTAAIVERAAAKFPGEGPPRDRTERQKQLLLISPDGEAFEEEDQAFLEYDDDLEQLLNAYDNS
;
A
#
# COMPACT_ATOMS: atom_id res chain seq x y z
N MET A 1 -1.30 -16.93 -1.33
CA MET A 1 -1.82 -16.26 -2.54
C MET A 1 -1.09 -16.84 -3.73
N ASP A 2 -1.74 -16.97 -4.89
CA ASP A 2 -1.02 -17.34 -6.12
C ASP A 2 -0.16 -16.16 -6.62
N LYS A 3 0.81 -16.45 -7.51
CA LYS A 3 1.76 -15.46 -8.02
C LYS A 3 1.08 -14.32 -8.77
N ALA A 4 0.05 -14.62 -9.57
CA ALA A 4 -0.70 -13.61 -10.32
C ALA A 4 -1.41 -12.61 -9.39
N LYS A 5 -1.99 -13.10 -8.28
CA LYS A 5 -2.64 -12.25 -7.30
C LYS A 5 -1.63 -11.37 -6.54
N ILE A 6 -0.47 -11.91 -6.17
CA ILE A 6 0.63 -11.14 -5.56
C ILE A 6 1.02 -9.97 -6.47
N ALA A 7 1.27 -10.26 -7.76
CA ALA A 7 1.66 -9.25 -8.72
C ALA A 7 0.58 -8.18 -8.95
N SER A 8 -0.72 -8.56 -9.00
CA SER A 8 -1.81 -7.58 -9.11
C SER A 8 -1.91 -6.68 -7.87
N LEU A 9 -1.79 -7.23 -6.66
CA LEU A 9 -1.85 -6.45 -5.43
C LEU A 9 -0.72 -5.41 -5.35
N ILE A 10 0.51 -5.80 -5.69
CA ILE A 10 1.66 -4.90 -5.64
C ILE A 10 1.51 -3.79 -6.69
N ARG A 11 1.18 -4.15 -7.95
CA ARG A 11 1.02 -3.16 -9.03
C ARG A 11 -0.15 -2.21 -8.82
N GLU A 12 -1.26 -2.69 -8.26
CA GLU A 12 -2.39 -1.82 -7.90
C GLU A 12 -1.98 -0.83 -6.80
N CYS A 13 -1.28 -1.29 -5.74
CA CYS A 13 -0.77 -0.39 -4.70
C CYS A 13 0.19 0.66 -5.28
N GLU A 14 1.18 0.21 -6.04
CA GLU A 14 2.18 1.06 -6.69
C GLU A 14 1.50 2.09 -7.61
N ALA A 15 0.54 1.68 -8.44
CA ALA A 15 -0.18 2.60 -9.32
C ALA A 15 -0.96 3.67 -8.53
N GLU A 16 -1.64 3.30 -7.46
CA GLU A 16 -2.42 4.26 -6.65
C GLU A 16 -1.51 5.26 -5.94
N VAL A 17 -0.42 4.79 -5.31
CA VAL A 17 0.53 5.63 -4.57
C VAL A 17 1.29 6.56 -5.53
N ASN A 18 1.74 6.08 -6.69
CA ASN A 18 2.41 6.96 -7.67
C ASN A 18 1.47 8.02 -8.27
N ASN A 19 0.19 7.72 -8.41
CA ASN A 19 -0.76 8.63 -9.04
C ASN A 19 -1.32 9.69 -8.07
N GLY A 20 -1.40 9.38 -6.78
CA GLY A 20 -2.06 10.26 -5.80
C GLY A 20 -1.75 9.95 -4.34
N GLY A 21 -0.63 9.28 -4.08
CA GLY A 21 -0.16 8.96 -2.73
C GLY A 21 -1.01 7.92 -2.00
N PHE A 22 -0.68 7.72 -0.73
CA PHE A 22 -1.42 6.84 0.16
C PHE A 22 -2.85 7.31 0.41
N ASP A 23 -3.12 8.62 0.33
CA ASP A 23 -4.49 9.16 0.35
C ASP A 23 -5.35 8.52 -0.75
N GLN A 24 -4.84 8.48 -2.00
CA GLN A 24 -5.56 7.85 -3.09
C GLN A 24 -5.67 6.32 -2.89
N PHE A 25 -4.60 5.65 -2.47
CA PHE A 25 -4.62 4.21 -2.18
C PHE A 25 -5.71 3.83 -1.16
N PHE A 26 -5.78 4.55 -0.05
CA PHE A 26 -6.78 4.30 0.99
C PHE A 26 -8.18 4.77 0.58
N PHE A 27 -8.31 5.79 -0.26
CA PHE A 27 -9.62 6.23 -0.76
C PHE A 27 -10.22 5.25 -1.79
N ASN A 28 -9.38 4.62 -2.61
CA ASN A 28 -9.78 3.71 -3.68
C ASN A 28 -9.95 2.26 -3.21
N SER A 29 -10.46 1.41 -4.10
CA SER A 29 -10.73 0.00 -3.79
C SER A 29 -9.48 -0.82 -3.51
N ALA A 30 -8.30 -0.36 -3.94
CA ALA A 30 -7.02 -1.01 -3.62
C ALA A 30 -6.82 -1.11 -2.09
N GLY A 31 -7.19 -0.07 -1.34
CA GLY A 31 -7.13 -0.06 0.12
C GLY A 31 -7.97 -1.16 0.81
N ASP A 32 -8.96 -1.77 0.12
CA ASP A 32 -9.75 -2.89 0.67
C ASP A 32 -8.87 -4.10 0.98
N ARG A 33 -7.67 -4.14 0.38
CA ARG A 33 -6.72 -5.26 0.44
C ARG A 33 -5.42 -4.86 1.13
N THR A 34 -5.39 -3.79 1.92
CA THR A 34 -4.15 -3.28 2.56
C THR A 34 -3.32 -4.38 3.23
N SER A 35 -3.94 -5.23 4.06
CA SER A 35 -3.24 -6.32 4.75
C SER A 35 -2.65 -7.37 3.79
N GLU A 36 -3.33 -7.61 2.65
CA GLU A 36 -2.86 -8.53 1.62
C GLU A 36 -1.78 -7.91 0.75
N VAL A 37 -1.85 -6.60 0.50
CA VAL A 37 -0.78 -5.82 -0.15
C VAL A 37 0.50 -5.93 0.66
N ILE A 38 0.46 -5.65 1.97
CA ILE A 38 1.62 -5.81 2.87
C ILE A 38 2.18 -7.24 2.80
N SER A 39 1.30 -8.24 2.88
CA SER A 39 1.71 -9.65 2.81
C SER A 39 2.32 -10.02 1.45
N ALA A 40 1.82 -9.46 0.35
CA ALA A 40 2.33 -9.69 -1.00
C ALA A 40 3.70 -9.04 -1.20
N ILE A 41 3.87 -7.79 -0.74
CA ILE A 41 5.14 -7.06 -0.80
C ILE A 41 6.23 -7.81 -0.01
N ARG A 42 5.92 -8.30 1.19
CA ARG A 42 6.84 -9.18 1.93
C ARG A 42 7.15 -10.49 1.22
N ALA A 43 6.16 -11.10 0.57
CA ALA A 43 6.36 -12.36 -0.12
C ALA A 43 7.39 -12.27 -1.27
N VAL A 44 7.54 -11.09 -1.87
CA VAL A 44 8.57 -10.83 -2.90
C VAL A 44 9.90 -10.31 -2.32
N GLY A 45 10.00 -10.15 -1.00
CA GLY A 45 11.21 -9.71 -0.31
C GLY A 45 11.39 -8.19 -0.20
N ALA A 46 10.38 -7.40 -0.56
CA ALA A 46 10.43 -5.93 -0.51
C ALA A 46 10.13 -5.39 0.91
N GLU A 47 11.00 -5.70 1.86
CA GLU A 47 10.75 -5.37 3.28
C GLU A 47 10.69 -3.86 3.56
N HIS A 48 11.42 -3.04 2.80
CA HIS A 48 11.39 -1.58 2.99
C HIS A 48 10.04 -1.01 2.57
N THR A 49 9.56 -1.40 1.40
CA THR A 49 8.24 -1.03 0.88
C THR A 49 7.13 -1.53 1.80
N ALA A 50 7.22 -2.76 2.30
CA ALA A 50 6.23 -3.30 3.22
C ALA A 50 6.15 -2.47 4.50
N ALA A 51 7.29 -2.05 5.05
CA ALA A 51 7.35 -1.21 6.23
C ALA A 51 6.73 0.18 6.00
N ILE A 52 6.90 0.77 4.80
CA ILE A 52 6.25 2.05 4.45
C ILE A 52 4.73 1.90 4.44
N VAL A 53 4.21 0.89 3.74
CA VAL A 53 2.75 0.65 3.66
C VAL A 53 2.16 0.37 5.05
N GLU A 54 2.89 -0.34 5.91
CA GLU A 54 2.49 -0.55 7.30
C GLU A 54 2.43 0.73 8.13
N ARG A 55 3.41 1.64 8.00
CA ARG A 55 3.39 2.93 8.69
C ARG A 55 2.20 3.77 8.26
N ALA A 56 1.92 3.82 6.95
CA ALA A 56 0.75 4.50 6.42
C ALA A 56 -0.56 3.88 6.97
N ALA A 57 -0.67 2.54 6.96
CA ALA A 57 -1.82 1.82 7.48
C ALA A 57 -2.02 2.03 9.00
N ALA A 58 -0.94 2.16 9.77
CA ALA A 58 -0.98 2.37 11.21
C ALA A 58 -1.51 3.74 11.65
N LYS A 59 -1.69 4.69 10.71
CA LYS A 59 -2.37 5.97 11.00
C LYS A 59 -3.89 5.81 11.18
N PHE A 60 -4.45 4.69 10.72
CA PHE A 60 -5.85 4.35 10.98
C PHE A 60 -6.03 3.87 12.43
N PRO A 61 -7.15 4.20 13.08
CA PRO A 61 -7.44 3.69 14.42
C PRO A 61 -7.63 2.17 14.40
N GLY A 62 -7.34 1.53 15.54
CA GLY A 62 -7.53 0.08 15.70
C GLY A 62 -6.40 -0.75 15.10
N GLU A 63 -6.75 -1.76 14.31
CA GLU A 63 -5.80 -2.71 13.70
C GLU A 63 -5.39 -2.31 12.26
N GLY A 64 -5.76 -1.11 11.82
CA GLY A 64 -5.46 -0.59 10.48
C GLY A 64 -6.70 -0.18 9.70
N PRO A 65 -6.55 0.11 8.39
CA PRO A 65 -7.64 0.62 7.56
C PRO A 65 -8.77 -0.40 7.42
N PRO A 66 -10.04 0.00 7.64
CA PRO A 66 -11.19 -0.87 7.43
C PRO A 66 -11.24 -1.43 6.01
N ARG A 67 -11.63 -2.70 5.86
CA ARG A 67 -11.88 -3.29 4.54
C ARG A 67 -13.11 -2.69 3.85
N ASP A 68 -14.12 -2.30 4.61
CA ASP A 68 -15.27 -1.58 4.05
C ASP A 68 -14.83 -0.19 3.58
N ARG A 69 -14.99 0.06 2.28
CA ARG A 69 -14.53 1.31 1.66
C ARG A 69 -15.22 2.55 2.23
N THR A 70 -16.52 2.47 2.53
CA THR A 70 -17.26 3.63 3.05
C THR A 70 -16.76 4.00 4.44
N GLU A 71 -16.54 3.01 5.30
CA GLU A 71 -15.98 3.22 6.64
C GLU A 71 -14.55 3.74 6.58
N ARG A 72 -13.70 3.15 5.72
CA ARG A 72 -12.32 3.60 5.53
C ARG A 72 -12.25 5.05 5.04
N GLN A 73 -13.09 5.44 4.09
CA GLN A 73 -13.14 6.81 3.58
C GLN A 73 -13.54 7.83 4.66
N LYS A 74 -14.49 7.48 5.55
CA LYS A 74 -14.85 8.35 6.68
C LYS A 74 -13.68 8.55 7.63
N GLN A 75 -12.95 7.47 7.94
CA GLN A 75 -11.77 7.55 8.80
C GLN A 75 -10.64 8.33 8.12
N LEU A 76 -10.42 8.10 6.82
CA LEU A 76 -9.43 8.81 6.02
C LEU A 76 -9.67 10.32 6.03
N LEU A 77 -10.91 10.78 5.89
CA LEU A 77 -11.26 12.21 5.98
C LEU A 77 -10.94 12.84 7.35
N LEU A 78 -10.87 12.04 8.42
CA LEU A 78 -10.47 12.52 9.75
C LEU A 78 -8.95 12.50 9.95
N ILE A 79 -8.26 11.57 9.29
CA ILE A 79 -6.80 11.39 9.36
C ILE A 79 -6.09 12.40 8.46
N SER A 80 -6.58 12.57 7.23
CA SER A 80 -6.04 13.42 6.17
C SER A 80 -7.10 14.39 5.65
N PRO A 81 -7.57 15.34 6.50
CA PRO A 81 -8.59 16.30 6.07
C PRO A 81 -8.11 17.20 4.90
N ASP A 82 -6.81 17.44 4.83
CA ASP A 82 -6.16 18.29 3.83
C ASP A 82 -5.32 17.50 2.80
N GLY A 83 -5.28 16.16 2.89
CA GLY A 83 -4.53 15.31 1.95
C GLY A 83 -3.02 15.24 2.18
N GLU A 84 -2.54 15.65 3.36
CA GLU A 84 -1.10 15.75 3.69
C GLU A 84 -0.67 14.71 4.74
N ALA A 85 -1.59 13.86 5.24
CA ALA A 85 -1.29 13.00 6.37
C ALA A 85 -0.25 11.92 6.08
N PHE A 86 0.07 11.64 4.81
CA PHE A 86 0.99 10.57 4.39
C PHE A 86 2.21 11.07 3.62
N GLU A 87 2.52 12.38 3.65
CA GLU A 87 3.63 12.95 2.87
C GLU A 87 4.99 12.25 3.11
N GLU A 88 5.28 11.87 4.36
CA GLU A 88 6.52 11.16 4.70
C GLU A 88 6.57 9.76 4.06
N GLU A 89 5.46 9.02 4.10
CA GLU A 89 5.37 7.71 3.49
C GLU A 89 5.35 7.77 1.97
N ASP A 90 4.69 8.78 1.39
CA ASP A 90 4.68 9.02 -0.05
C ASP A 90 6.10 9.31 -0.56
N GLN A 91 6.85 10.18 0.14
CA GLN A 91 8.24 10.47 -0.20
C GLN A 91 9.11 9.21 -0.10
N ALA A 92 9.00 8.46 1.00
CA ALA A 92 9.78 7.23 1.19
C ALA A 92 9.42 6.14 0.16
N PHE A 93 8.16 6.07 -0.28
CA PHE A 93 7.73 5.12 -1.31
C PHE A 93 8.36 5.47 -2.68
N LEU A 94 8.45 6.76 -2.99
CA LEU A 94 9.03 7.26 -4.25
C LEU A 94 10.56 7.15 -4.32
N GLU A 95 11.24 6.81 -3.23
CA GLU A 95 12.68 6.52 -3.25
C GLU A 95 12.99 5.19 -3.94
N TYR A 96 12.01 4.26 -4.03
CA TYR A 96 12.16 2.96 -4.69
C TYR A 96 13.38 2.15 -4.20
N ASP A 97 13.62 2.15 -2.89
CA ASP A 97 14.70 1.36 -2.25
C ASP A 97 14.56 -0.15 -2.52
N ASP A 98 13.33 -0.63 -2.74
CA ASP A 98 13.06 -1.95 -3.30
C ASP A 98 12.61 -1.80 -4.77
N ASP A 99 13.36 -2.40 -5.71
CA ASP A 99 12.93 -2.51 -7.11
C ASP A 99 11.82 -3.57 -7.23
N LEU A 100 10.57 -3.14 -7.09
CA LEU A 100 9.39 -4.01 -7.08
C LEU A 100 9.25 -4.81 -8.38
N GLU A 101 9.63 -4.25 -9.53
CA GLU A 101 9.59 -4.95 -10.81
C GLU A 101 10.64 -6.07 -10.87
N GLN A 102 11.88 -5.77 -10.46
CA GLN A 102 12.94 -6.77 -10.40
C GLN A 102 12.60 -7.89 -9.41
N LEU A 103 12.07 -7.55 -8.23
CA LEU A 103 11.67 -8.52 -7.21
C LEU A 103 10.51 -9.40 -7.67
N LEU A 104 9.50 -8.82 -8.33
CA LEU A 104 8.40 -9.59 -8.93
C LEU A 104 8.90 -10.56 -10.00
N ASN A 105 9.81 -10.12 -10.87
CA ASN A 105 10.40 -10.97 -11.90
C ASN A 105 11.21 -12.12 -11.29
N ALA A 106 11.98 -11.87 -10.22
CA ALA A 106 12.71 -12.91 -9.51
C ALA A 106 11.75 -13.92 -8.84
N TYR A 107 10.68 -13.44 -8.20
CA TYR A 107 9.67 -14.28 -7.56
C TYR A 107 8.92 -15.15 -8.57
N ASP A 108 8.58 -14.62 -9.75
CA ASP A 108 7.87 -15.38 -10.78
C ASP A 108 8.69 -16.55 -11.34
N ASN A 109 10.01 -16.37 -11.43
CA ASN A 109 10.95 -17.38 -11.91
C ASN A 109 11.42 -18.40 -10.84
N SER A 110 10.95 -18.27 -9.59
CA SER A 110 11.28 -19.18 -8.48
C SER A 110 10.38 -20.41 -8.35
#